data_AF-A0A8T3LNW6-F1
#
_entry.id   AF-A0A8T3LNW6-F1
#
_cell.length_a   1.000
_cell.length_b   1.000
_cell.length_c   1.000
_cell.angle_alpha   90.00
_cell.angle_beta   90.00
_cell.angle_gamma   90.00
#
_symmetry.space_group_name_H-M   'P 1'
#
loop_
_entity.id
_entity.type
_entity.pdbx_description
1 polymer ?
#
loop_
_entity_poly.entity_id
_entity_poly.type
_entity_poly.pdbx_seq_one_letter_code
_entity_poly.pdbx_strand_id
1 'polypeptide(L)'
;IIWNDARSLPLPESELVNKATALTEAVNRQLHPKPEDESRVSASLRSAIQKSGMVLLDDFGDIVLKTADLCSAKDDCVRLKNALVNLGNSKDWDA
;
A
#
# COMPACT_ATOMS: atom_id res chain seq x y z
N ILE A 1 -7.69 29.08 -22.74
CA ILE A 1 -6.96 27.89 -22.26
C ILE A 1 -7.55 26.71 -23.00
N ILE A 2 -6.81 26.09 -23.92
CA ILE A 2 -7.24 24.86 -24.60
C ILE A 2 -6.78 23.71 -23.71
N TRP A 3 -7.74 22.98 -23.13
CA TRP A 3 -7.43 21.73 -22.43
C TRP A 3 -7.22 20.64 -23.48
N ASN A 4 -6.18 19.85 -23.30
CA ASN A 4 -5.88 18.73 -24.18
C ASN A 4 -6.92 17.62 -23.93
N ASP A 5 -7.93 17.50 -24.80
CA ASP A 5 -8.94 16.44 -24.77
C ASP A 5 -8.43 15.10 -25.36
N ALA A 6 -7.12 14.96 -25.58
CA ALA A 6 -6.54 13.71 -26.04
C ALA A 6 -6.71 12.62 -24.97
N ARG A 7 -7.08 11.42 -25.42
CA ARG A 7 -7.13 10.24 -24.56
C ARG A 7 -5.76 10.05 -23.91
N SER A 8 -5.75 9.78 -22.60
CA SER A 8 -4.53 9.44 -21.87
C SER A 8 -3.84 8.28 -22.56
N LEU A 9 -2.55 8.43 -22.84
CA LEU A 9 -1.75 7.35 -23.40
C LEU A 9 -1.82 6.12 -22.49
N PRO A 10 -1.84 4.90 -23.05
CA PRO A 10 -1.72 3.70 -22.23
C PRO A 10 -0.41 3.76 -21.45
N LEU A 11 -0.44 3.24 -20.23
CA LEU A 11 0.78 3.11 -19.43
C LEU A 11 1.81 2.32 -20.24
N PRO A 12 3.07 2.78 -20.32
CA PRO A 12 4.11 2.02 -20.99
C PRO A 12 4.26 0.65 -20.32
N GLU A 13 4.41 -0.41 -21.11
CA GLU A 13 4.66 -1.74 -20.56
C GLU A 13 6.01 -1.75 -19.84
N SER A 14 5.95 -1.73 -18.52
CA SER A 14 7.10 -1.70 -17.64
C SER A 14 6.76 -2.41 -16.35
N GLU A 15 7.55 -3.43 -16.03
CA GLU A 15 7.44 -4.18 -14.77
C GLU A 15 7.49 -3.26 -13.55
N LEU A 16 8.32 -2.22 -13.59
CA LEU A 16 8.40 -1.25 -12.50
C LEU A 16 7.11 -0.43 -12.37
N VAL A 17 6.52 -0.02 -13.50
CA VAL A 17 5.24 0.72 -13.52
C VAL A 17 4.11 -0.18 -13.02
N ASN A 18 4.09 -1.46 -13.41
CA ASN A 18 3.11 -2.43 -12.93
C ASN A 18 3.17 -2.60 -11.42
N LYS A 19 4.38 -2.78 -10.87
CA LYS A 19 4.62 -2.89 -9.42
C LYS A 19 4.20 -1.62 -8.68
N ALA A 20 4.53 -0.44 -9.20
CA ALA A 20 4.17 0.84 -8.58
C ALA A 20 2.67 1.09 -8.59
N THR A 21 2.00 0.67 -9.68
CA THR A 21 0.54 0.72 -9.81
C THR A 21 -0.11 -0.20 -8.78
N ALA A 22 0.37 -1.45 -8.66
CA ALA A 22 -0.13 -2.40 -7.68
C ALA A 22 0.02 -1.90 -6.23
N LEU A 23 1.15 -1.26 -5.90
CA LEU A 23 1.36 -0.64 -4.59
C LEU A 23 0.35 0.49 -4.34
N THR A 24 0.16 1.37 -5.33
CA THR A 24 -0.77 2.50 -5.24
C THR A 24 -2.21 2.02 -5.01
N GLU A 25 -2.62 0.98 -5.74
CA GLU A 25 -3.94 0.37 -5.58
C GLU A 25 -4.12 -0.26 -4.20
N ALA A 26 -3.11 -0.97 -3.69
CA ALA A 26 -3.15 -1.58 -2.36
C ALA A 26 -3.26 -0.52 -1.26
N VAL A 27 -2.45 0.54 -1.33
CA VAL A 27 -2.51 1.65 -0.38
C VAL A 27 -3.88 2.34 -0.43
N ASN A 28 -4.38 2.65 -1.62
CA ASN A 28 -5.66 3.33 -1.76
C ASN A 28 -6.85 2.47 -1.26
N ARG A 29 -6.84 1.16 -1.56
CA ARG A 29 -7.85 0.23 -1.06
C ARG A 29 -7.87 0.17 0.46
N GLN A 30 -6.70 0.14 1.10
CA GLN A 30 -6.62 0.03 2.56
C GLN A 30 -6.88 1.34 3.30
N LEU A 31 -6.56 2.49 2.71
CA LEU A 31 -6.92 3.80 3.26
C LEU A 31 -8.42 4.11 3.13
N HIS A 32 -9.05 3.59 2.08
CA HIS A 32 -10.46 3.82 1.78
C HIS A 32 -11.20 2.48 1.60
N PRO A 33 -11.33 1.67 2.67
CA PRO A 33 -11.99 0.38 2.59
C PRO A 33 -13.45 0.57 2.20
N LYS A 34 -13.89 -0.19 1.20
CA LYS A 34 -15.27 -0.21 0.75
C LYS A 34 -16.11 -1.07 1.70
N PRO A 35 -17.44 -0.92 1.70
CA PRO A 35 -18.32 -1.74 2.53
C PRO A 35 -18.21 -3.25 2.25
N GLU A 36 -17.80 -3.60 1.02
CA GLU A 36 -17.55 -4.97 0.57
C GLU A 36 -16.21 -5.55 1.04
N ASP A 37 -15.27 -4.72 1.51
CA ASP A 37 -14.01 -5.20 2.05
C ASP A 37 -14.24 -5.79 3.45
N GLU A 38 -14.08 -7.11 3.58
CA GLU A 38 -14.20 -7.81 4.87
C GLU A 38 -13.10 -7.34 5.82
N SER A 39 -13.45 -6.38 6.68
CA SER A 39 -12.51 -5.94 7.71
C SER A 39 -12.38 -6.99 8.80
N ARG A 40 -11.12 -7.32 9.11
CA ARG A 40 -10.73 -8.34 10.10
C ARG A 40 -11.02 -7.93 11.54
N VAL A 41 -11.44 -6.69 11.77
CA VAL A 41 -11.77 -6.16 13.10
C VAL A 41 -13.25 -5.85 13.25
N SER A 42 -13.73 -5.83 14.49
CA SER A 42 -15.11 -5.45 14.81
C SER A 42 -15.40 -3.98 14.48
N ALA A 43 -16.66 -3.68 14.17
CA ALA A 43 -17.10 -2.30 13.88
C ALA A 43 -16.83 -1.33 15.04
N SER A 44 -16.95 -1.80 16.29
CA SER A 44 -16.66 -1.00 17.49
C SER A 44 -15.19 -0.58 17.59
N LEU A 45 -14.26 -1.50 17.28
CA LEU A 45 -12.82 -1.20 17.27
C LEU A 45 -12.48 -0.21 16.16
N ARG A 46 -13.02 -0.41 14.95
CA ARG A 46 -12.87 0.52 13.82
C ARG A 46 -13.32 1.94 14.18
N SER A 47 -14.48 2.07 14.82
CA SER A 47 -15.00 3.37 15.26
C SER A 47 -14.11 4.03 16.31
N ALA A 48 -13.57 3.26 17.27
CA ALA A 48 -12.66 3.80 18.28
C ALA A 48 -11.35 4.32 17.66
N ILE A 49 -10.78 3.57 16.72
CA ILE A 49 -9.55 3.95 16.00
C ILE A 49 -9.80 5.22 15.16
N GLN A 50 -10.88 5.28 14.39
CA GLN A 50 -11.23 6.49 13.62
C GLN A 50 -11.44 7.71 14.52
N LYS A 51 -12.11 7.56 15.67
CA LYS A 51 -12.30 8.65 16.65
C LYS A 51 -10.98 9.15 17.23
N SER A 52 -9.97 8.30 17.33
CA SER A 52 -8.62 8.68 17.76
C SER A 52 -7.79 9.38 16.67
N GLY A 53 -8.35 9.56 15.46
CA GLY A 53 -7.65 10.15 14.32
C GLY A 53 -6.66 9.20 13.65
N MET A 54 -6.70 7.91 14.02
CA MET A 54 -5.87 6.88 13.43
C MET A 54 -6.63 6.18 12.28
N VAL A 55 -5.87 5.69 11.30
CA VAL A 55 -6.40 4.84 10.22
C VAL A 55 -5.92 3.42 10.45
N LEU A 56 -6.85 2.47 10.45
CA LEU A 56 -6.53 1.06 10.50
C LEU A 56 -6.27 0.55 9.09
N LEU A 57 -5.09 -0.04 8.87
CA LEU A 57 -4.76 -0.77 7.64
C LEU A 57 -4.88 -2.26 7.93
N ASP A 58 -5.92 -2.90 7.40
CA ASP A 58 -6.25 -4.31 7.69
C ASP A 58 -5.19 -5.30 7.15
N ASP A 59 -4.41 -4.92 6.14
CA ASP A 59 -3.34 -5.74 5.56
C ASP A 59 -2.09 -4.90 5.26
N PHE A 60 -1.55 -4.25 6.28
CA PHE A 60 -0.31 -3.47 6.14
C PHE A 60 0.84 -4.31 5.56
N GLY A 61 0.85 -5.64 5.79
CA GLY A 61 1.81 -6.57 5.21
C GLY A 61 1.85 -6.56 3.67
N ASP A 62 0.69 -6.51 3.01
CA ASP A 62 0.62 -6.40 1.53
C ASP A 62 1.25 -5.10 1.01
N ILE A 63 1.03 -3.97 1.68
CA ILE A 63 1.68 -2.68 1.33
C ILE A 63 3.20 -2.80 1.45
N VAL A 64 3.65 -3.46 2.51
CA VAL A 64 5.06 -3.66 2.80
C VAL A 64 5.74 -4.53 1.74
N LEU A 65 5.15 -5.66 1.36
CA LEU A 65 5.67 -6.55 0.32
C LEU A 65 5.70 -5.87 -1.05
N LYS A 66 4.62 -5.16 -1.43
CA LYS A 66 4.58 -4.41 -2.70
C LYS A 66 5.58 -3.26 -2.75
N THR A 67 5.90 -2.66 -1.61
CA THR A 67 6.96 -1.65 -1.51
C THR A 67 8.33 -2.30 -1.73
N ALA A 68 8.54 -3.51 -1.20
CA ALA A 68 9.77 -4.27 -1.41
C ALA A 68 9.98 -4.64 -2.89
N ASP A 69 8.91 -4.90 -3.64
CA ASP A 69 9.00 -5.23 -5.07
C ASP A 69 9.56 -4.08 -5.92
N LEU A 70 9.48 -2.82 -5.44
CA LEU A 70 10.01 -1.64 -6.12
C LEU A 70 11.51 -1.44 -5.96
N CYS A 71 12.15 -2.24 -5.11
CA CYS A 71 13.57 -2.14 -4.82
C CYS A 71 14.39 -2.64 -6.00
N SER A 72 15.24 -1.78 -6.56
CA SER A 72 16.13 -2.11 -7.68
C SER A 72 17.20 -3.13 -7.30
N ALA A 73 17.76 -3.01 -6.10
CA ALA A 73 18.70 -3.95 -5.51
C ALA A 73 18.28 -4.34 -4.09
N LYS A 74 18.71 -5.52 -3.63
CA LYS A 74 18.41 -6.02 -2.27
C LYS A 74 18.90 -5.07 -1.18
N ASP A 75 19.99 -4.35 -1.42
CA ASP A 75 20.61 -3.46 -0.44
C ASP A 75 19.96 -2.07 -0.38
N ASP A 76 19.29 -1.63 -1.45
CA ASP A 76 18.67 -0.29 -1.54
C ASP A 76 17.54 -0.11 -0.52
N CYS A 77 16.88 -1.21 -0.19
CA CYS A 77 15.68 -1.20 0.63
C CYS A 77 15.86 -1.71 2.04
N VAL A 78 17.08 -2.00 2.51
CA VAL A 78 17.30 -2.48 3.89
C VAL A 78 16.77 -1.47 4.91
N ARG A 79 16.97 -0.16 4.68
CA ARG A 79 16.43 0.89 5.56
C ARG A 79 14.91 0.96 5.52
N LEU A 80 14.33 0.83 4.33
CA LEU A 80 12.89 0.87 4.12
C LEU A 80 12.22 -0.36 4.74
N LYS A 81 12.78 -1.54 4.50
CA LYS A 81 12.42 -2.80 5.16
C LYS A 81 12.44 -2.65 6.68
N ASN A 82 13.53 -2.16 7.26
CA ASN A 82 13.63 -1.99 8.70
C ASN A 82 12.58 -1.01 9.27
N ALA A 83 12.31 0.09 8.57
CA ALA A 83 11.26 1.03 8.97
C ALA A 83 9.87 0.36 8.93
N LEU A 84 9.58 -0.39 7.87
CA LEU A 84 8.28 -1.03 7.64
C LEU A 84 8.03 -2.23 8.55
N VAL A 85 9.03 -3.08 8.79
CA VAL A 85 8.96 -4.20 9.75
C VAL A 85 8.62 -3.70 11.16
N ASN A 86 9.26 -2.61 11.58
CA ASN A 86 9.00 -1.99 12.88
C ASN A 86 7.59 -1.41 12.99
N LEU A 87 7.07 -0.81 11.92
CA LEU A 87 5.70 -0.29 11.88
C LEU A 87 4.64 -1.41 11.86
N GLY A 88 4.91 -2.51 11.16
CA GLY A 88 3.95 -3.61 11.01
C GLY A 88 3.95 -4.64 12.14
N ASN A 89 4.90 -4.57 13.07
CA ASN A 89 5.12 -5.60 14.10
C ASN A 89 5.16 -7.03 13.51
N SER A 90 5.66 -7.16 12.28
CA SER A 90 5.74 -8.42 11.53
C SER A 90 7.08 -9.10 11.80
N LYS A 91 7.10 -10.44 11.76
CA LYS A 91 8.38 -11.16 11.69
C LYS A 91 9.12 -10.76 10.42
N ASP A 92 10.45 -10.67 10.57
CA ASP A 92 11.41 -10.36 9.52
C ASP A 92 11.06 -11.10 8.22
N TRP A 93 11.11 -10.41 7.09
CA TRP A 93 10.78 -11.03 5.81
C TRP A 93 11.85 -12.08 5.53
N ASP A 94 11.45 -13.35 5.44
CA ASP A 94 12.37 -14.43 5.09
C ASP A 94 13.14 -14.06 3.81
N ALA A 95 14.47 -14.28 3.86
CA ALA A 95 15.48 -13.73 2.95
C ALA A 95 15.52 -14.37 1.54
#